data_AF-A0A0Q9LEM1-F1
#
_entry.id   AF-A0A0Q9LEM1-F1
#
_cell.length_a   1.000
_cell.length_b   1.000
_cell.length_c   1.000
_cell.angle_alpha   90.00
_cell.angle_beta   90.00
_cell.angle_gamma   90.00
#
_symmetry.space_group_name_H-M   'P 1'
#
loop_
_entity.id
_entity.type
_entity.pdbx_description
1 polymer ?
#
loop_
_entity_poly.entity_id
_entity_poly.type
_entity_poly.pdbx_seq_one_letter_code
_entity_poly.pdbx_strand_id
1 'polypeptide(L)'
;MKPLTTTHPLEFRNTTERGLNLDTVHERILHFMRHDPVATYKFIIGTDCQVHQGHTKFITGVVIQRLGKGAWACYRQVIVHRALHSIREKLSMETALSEEIAMYFDESKRQDMENIILPHLYQGASFDMFIHIDAGDDENKNRTAKFVQEMVRRVESVGMVPVIKPDCYVASAYANRFSKKPYQPIYENHEVIDGIL
;
A
#
# COMPACT_ATOMS: atom_id res chain seq x y z
N MET A 1 25.82 -17.72 5.31
CA MET A 1 24.37 -17.43 5.26
C MET A 1 24.10 -16.75 3.92
N LYS A 2 23.31 -17.34 3.03
CA LYS A 2 22.90 -16.64 1.80
C LYS A 2 21.88 -15.56 2.17
N PRO A 3 21.99 -14.32 1.68
CA PRO A 3 20.93 -13.35 1.87
C PRO A 3 19.65 -13.87 1.22
N LEU A 4 18.53 -13.84 1.95
CA LEU A 4 17.22 -14.00 1.35
C LEU A 4 17.00 -12.80 0.44
N THR A 5 17.35 -12.92 -0.83
CA THR A 5 16.82 -12.04 -1.87
C THR A 5 15.35 -12.42 -2.05
N THR A 6 14.46 -11.81 -1.27
CA THR A 6 13.03 -11.78 -1.55
C THR A 6 12.82 -10.95 -2.82
N THR A 7 12.97 -11.57 -3.98
CA THR A 7 12.57 -11.01 -5.28
C THR A 7 11.04 -11.05 -5.36
N HIS A 8 10.38 -10.14 -4.64
CA HIS A 8 8.98 -9.83 -4.89
C HIS A 8 8.92 -8.70 -5.91
N PRO A 9 8.48 -8.97 -7.16
CA PRO A 9 8.37 -7.92 -8.16
C PRO A 9 7.50 -6.77 -7.61
N LEU A 10 7.90 -5.52 -7.89
CA LEU A 10 7.12 -4.32 -7.63
C LEU A 10 5.97 -4.22 -8.65
N GLU A 11 5.09 -5.22 -8.61
CA GLU A 11 3.97 -5.36 -9.53
C GLU A 11 2.65 -5.12 -8.80
N PHE A 12 1.87 -4.21 -9.36
CA PHE A 12 0.55 -3.80 -8.91
C PHE A 12 -0.54 -4.35 -9.81
N ARG A 13 -1.72 -4.50 -9.23
CA ARG A 13 -2.93 -4.93 -9.93
C ARG A 13 -4.17 -4.32 -9.30
N ASN A 14 -5.24 -4.23 -10.06
CA ASN A 14 -6.57 -3.86 -9.58
C ASN A 14 -7.59 -4.86 -10.13
N THR A 15 -8.89 -4.54 -10.10
CA THR A 15 -9.93 -5.45 -10.60
C THR A 15 -9.94 -5.61 -12.12
N THR A 16 -9.31 -4.69 -12.86
CA THR A 16 -9.34 -4.61 -14.33
C THR A 16 -7.96 -4.81 -14.96
N GLU A 17 -6.87 -4.56 -14.24
CA GLU A 17 -5.49 -4.52 -14.75
C GLU A 17 -4.55 -5.34 -13.85
N ARG A 18 -3.49 -5.89 -14.45
CA ARG A 18 -2.40 -6.63 -13.79
C ARG A 18 -1.07 -6.22 -14.41
N GLY A 19 0.06 -6.53 -13.78
CA GLY A 19 1.36 -6.22 -14.36
C GLY A 19 1.74 -4.74 -14.28
N LEU A 20 1.07 -3.94 -13.44
CA LEU A 20 1.33 -2.50 -13.37
C LEU A 20 2.64 -2.26 -12.61
N ASN A 21 3.61 -1.59 -13.22
CA ASN A 21 4.74 -1.04 -12.48
C ASN A 21 4.34 0.32 -11.84
N LEU A 22 5.19 0.84 -10.98
CA LEU A 22 4.90 2.08 -10.26
C LEU A 22 4.80 3.32 -11.17
N ASP A 23 5.51 3.37 -12.30
CA ASP A 23 5.36 4.45 -13.29
C ASP A 23 3.95 4.45 -13.89
N THR A 24 3.45 3.27 -14.25
CA THR A 24 2.09 3.12 -14.77
C THR A 24 1.06 3.48 -13.70
N VAL A 25 1.28 3.09 -12.44
CA VAL A 25 0.42 3.48 -11.31
C VAL A 25 0.36 5.00 -11.18
N HIS A 26 1.51 5.67 -11.22
CA HIS A 26 1.57 7.13 -11.17
C HIS A 26 0.83 7.79 -12.35
N GLU A 27 1.02 7.32 -13.58
CA GLU A 27 0.27 7.82 -14.74
C GLU A 27 -1.24 7.62 -14.62
N ARG A 28 -1.69 6.48 -14.08
CA ARG A 28 -3.11 6.24 -13.81
C ARG A 28 -3.67 7.22 -12.78
N ILE A 29 -2.89 7.55 -11.76
CA ILE A 29 -3.25 8.54 -10.75
C ILE A 29 -3.35 9.94 -11.37
N LEU A 30 -2.35 10.38 -12.15
CA LEU A 30 -2.39 11.68 -12.83
C LEU A 30 -3.59 11.78 -13.77
N HIS A 31 -3.85 10.72 -14.54
CA HIS A 31 -5.03 10.65 -15.41
C HIS A 31 -6.33 10.79 -14.61
N PHE A 32 -6.46 10.10 -13.48
CA PHE A 32 -7.63 10.22 -12.60
C PHE A 32 -7.81 11.64 -12.03
N MET A 33 -6.72 12.31 -11.64
CA MET A 33 -6.77 13.68 -11.11
C MET A 33 -7.13 14.71 -12.19
N ARG A 34 -6.58 14.59 -13.40
CA ARG A 34 -6.86 15.49 -14.54
C ARG A 34 -8.32 15.52 -14.99
N HIS A 35 -9.11 14.49 -14.65
CA HIS A 35 -10.54 14.46 -14.96
C HIS A 35 -11.37 15.49 -14.17
N ASP A 36 -10.91 15.91 -12.99
CA ASP A 36 -11.59 16.93 -12.17
C ASP A 36 -10.54 17.61 -11.28
N PRO A 37 -9.76 18.57 -11.82
CA PRO A 37 -8.64 19.18 -11.11
C PRO A 37 -9.08 20.16 -10.01
N VAL A 38 -10.35 20.53 -9.95
CA VAL A 38 -10.92 21.42 -8.93
C VAL A 38 -11.31 20.66 -7.64
N ALA A 39 -11.28 19.33 -7.67
CA ALA A 39 -11.69 18.52 -6.54
C ALA A 39 -10.66 18.45 -5.40
N THR A 40 -11.11 18.00 -4.23
CA THR A 40 -10.25 17.58 -3.13
C THR A 40 -9.83 16.12 -3.29
N TYR A 41 -8.53 15.88 -3.26
CA TYR A 41 -7.94 14.57 -3.38
C TYR A 41 -7.21 14.13 -2.10
N LYS A 42 -7.31 12.83 -1.80
CA LYS A 42 -6.46 12.16 -0.82
C LYS A 42 -5.70 11.04 -1.50
N PHE A 43 -4.39 11.12 -1.52
CA PHE A 43 -3.52 10.01 -1.90
C PHE A 43 -3.16 9.21 -0.66
N ILE A 44 -3.46 7.92 -0.67
CA ILE A 44 -3.42 7.07 0.51
C ILE A 44 -2.69 5.79 0.19
N ILE A 45 -1.66 5.49 0.98
CA ILE A 45 -0.95 4.22 0.96
C ILE A 45 -1.24 3.50 2.28
N GLY A 46 -1.41 2.18 2.23
CA GLY A 46 -1.53 1.39 3.45
C GLY A 46 -1.31 -0.08 3.18
N THR A 47 -0.69 -0.76 4.14
CA THR A 47 -0.43 -2.20 4.05
C THR A 47 -1.18 -2.93 5.15
N ASP A 48 -1.85 -4.02 4.79
CA ASP A 48 -2.48 -4.96 5.71
C ASP A 48 -1.89 -6.35 5.52
N CYS A 49 -1.83 -7.15 6.58
CA CYS A 49 -1.33 -8.52 6.51
C CYS A 49 -2.29 -9.56 7.08
N GLN A 50 -2.31 -10.73 6.43
CA GLN A 50 -3.04 -11.89 6.89
C GLN A 50 -2.07 -13.06 7.07
N VAL A 51 -2.06 -13.61 8.28
CA VAL A 51 -1.30 -14.83 8.60
C VAL A 51 -2.09 -16.04 8.13
N HIS A 52 -1.43 -16.90 7.37
CA HIS A 52 -1.94 -18.18 6.86
C HIS A 52 -1.02 -19.31 7.34
N GLN A 53 -1.42 -20.56 7.11
CA GLN A 53 -0.54 -21.69 7.44
C GLN A 53 0.74 -21.62 6.57
N GLY A 54 1.90 -21.58 7.23
CA GLY A 54 3.22 -21.57 6.59
C GLY A 54 3.64 -20.25 5.94
N HIS A 55 2.80 -19.21 5.91
CA HIS A 55 3.16 -17.92 5.31
C HIS A 55 2.35 -16.75 5.87
N THR A 56 2.83 -15.53 5.66
CA THR A 56 2.10 -14.31 5.91
C THR A 56 2.02 -13.52 4.62
N LYS A 57 0.80 -13.12 4.27
CA LYS A 57 0.49 -12.40 3.04
C LYS A 57 0.27 -10.93 3.36
N PHE A 58 1.03 -10.07 2.70
CA PHE A 58 0.94 -8.62 2.80
C PHE A 58 0.30 -8.08 1.52
N ILE A 59 -0.60 -7.11 1.70
CA ILE A 59 -1.21 -6.37 0.61
C ILE A 59 -0.99 -4.89 0.87
N THR A 60 -0.25 -4.23 -0.02
CA THR A 60 -0.07 -2.78 -0.01
C THR A 60 -1.04 -2.16 -1.00
N GLY A 61 -2.03 -1.42 -0.50
CA GLY A 61 -2.96 -0.63 -1.30
C GLY A 61 -2.40 0.76 -1.59
N VAL A 62 -2.60 1.21 -2.83
CA VAL A 62 -2.32 2.57 -3.29
C VAL A 62 -3.63 3.13 -3.83
N VAL A 63 -4.11 4.21 -3.24
CA VAL A 63 -5.44 4.77 -3.50
C VAL A 63 -5.33 6.26 -3.75
N ILE A 64 -5.92 6.75 -4.84
CA ILE A 64 -6.22 8.17 -5.03
C ILE A 64 -7.73 8.35 -4.93
N GLN A 65 -8.17 9.02 -3.87
CA GLN A 65 -9.59 9.27 -3.60
C GLN A 65 -9.94 10.70 -4.00
N ARG A 66 -11.00 10.86 -4.79
CA ARG A 66 -11.68 12.14 -5.02
C ARG A 66 -12.84 12.25 -4.04
N LEU A 67 -12.78 13.19 -3.09
CA LEU A 67 -13.79 13.24 -2.02
C LEU A 67 -15.21 13.38 -2.59
N GLY A 68 -16.11 12.52 -2.12
CA GLY A 68 -17.51 12.44 -2.57
C GLY A 68 -17.73 11.91 -4.00
N LYS A 69 -16.67 11.62 -4.77
CA LYS A 69 -16.76 11.31 -6.21
C LYS A 69 -16.00 10.04 -6.63
N GLY A 70 -15.62 9.18 -5.67
CA GLY A 70 -15.01 7.87 -5.91
C GLY A 70 -13.49 7.87 -5.77
N ALA A 71 -12.86 6.79 -6.26
CA ALA A 71 -11.41 6.60 -6.14
C ALA A 71 -10.88 5.71 -7.27
N TRP A 72 -9.61 5.87 -7.59
CA TRP A 72 -8.82 4.86 -8.30
C TRP A 72 -7.88 4.17 -7.31
N ALA A 73 -7.71 2.86 -7.44
CA ALA A 73 -6.90 2.09 -6.52
C ALA A 73 -6.28 0.85 -7.18
N CYS A 74 -5.11 0.48 -6.71
CA CYS A 74 -4.43 -0.78 -7.02
C CYS A 74 -3.73 -1.34 -5.78
N TYR A 75 -3.27 -2.58 -5.84
CA TYR A 75 -2.53 -3.21 -4.76
C TYR A 75 -1.34 -4.05 -5.25
N ARG A 76 -0.32 -4.15 -4.41
CA ARG A 76 0.81 -5.09 -4.53
C ARG A 76 0.67 -6.20 -3.50
N GLN A 77 1.10 -7.41 -3.87
CA GLN A 77 1.12 -8.55 -2.97
C GLN A 77 2.56 -8.97 -2.66
N VAL A 78 2.87 -9.16 -1.38
CA VAL A 78 4.15 -9.67 -0.88
C VAL A 78 3.91 -10.89 0.00
N ILE A 79 4.70 -11.95 -0.17
CA ILE A 79 4.54 -13.21 0.57
C ILE A 79 5.79 -13.49 1.40
N VAL A 80 5.64 -13.49 2.71
CA VAL A 80 6.68 -13.94 3.62
C VAL A 80 6.44 -15.40 3.97
N HIS A 81 7.39 -16.28 3.64
CA HIS A 81 7.30 -17.74 3.83
C HIS A 81 7.48 -18.19 5.29
N ARG A 82 6.79 -17.52 6.22
CA ARG A 82 6.60 -17.92 7.62
C ARG A 82 5.38 -17.21 8.21
N ALA A 83 4.80 -17.80 9.24
CA ALA A 83 3.75 -17.16 10.03
C ALA A 83 4.37 -16.11 10.97
N LEU A 84 3.84 -14.88 10.94
CA LEU A 84 4.26 -13.81 11.84
C LEU A 84 3.31 -13.71 13.01
N HIS A 85 3.84 -13.89 14.22
CA HIS A 85 3.03 -13.87 15.45
C HIS A 85 3.21 -12.57 16.26
N SER A 86 4.36 -11.90 16.10
CA SER A 86 4.66 -10.67 16.82
C SER A 86 3.86 -9.50 16.24
N ILE A 87 3.09 -8.81 17.09
CA ILE A 87 2.38 -7.59 16.72
C ILE A 87 3.37 -6.53 16.23
N ARG A 88 4.50 -6.37 16.91
CA ARG A 88 5.53 -5.40 16.53
C ARG A 88 6.09 -5.69 15.14
N GLU A 89 6.36 -6.96 14.87
CA GLU A 89 6.94 -7.39 13.60
C GLU A 89 5.98 -7.17 12.44
N LYS A 90 4.71 -7.56 12.61
CA LYS A 90 3.67 -7.32 11.60
C LYS A 90 3.52 -5.82 11.30
N LEU A 91 3.33 -5.01 12.34
CA LEU A 91 3.12 -3.57 12.21
C LEU A 91 4.33 -2.86 11.59
N SER A 92 5.54 -3.23 12.02
CA SER A 92 6.77 -2.66 11.47
C SER A 92 6.96 -3.02 10.00
N MET A 93 6.59 -4.23 9.59
CA MET A 93 6.70 -4.66 8.18
C MET A 93 5.58 -4.10 7.30
N GLU A 94 4.35 -3.97 7.81
CA GLU A 94 3.27 -3.20 7.15
C GLU A 94 3.70 -1.76 6.88
N THR A 95 4.29 -1.12 7.89
CA THR A 95 4.77 0.26 7.77
C THR A 95 5.93 0.35 6.77
N ALA A 96 6.89 -0.58 6.83
CA ALA A 96 8.03 -0.64 5.90
C ALA A 96 7.59 -0.81 4.43
N LEU A 97 6.61 -1.68 4.16
CA LEU A 97 6.10 -1.88 2.80
C LEU A 97 5.32 -0.65 2.30
N SER A 98 4.67 0.10 3.19
CA SER A 98 3.99 1.35 2.83
C SER A 98 5.01 2.46 2.54
N GLU A 99 6.07 2.55 3.34
CA GLU A 99 7.19 3.47 3.16
C GLU A 99 7.94 3.22 1.84
N GLU A 100 8.18 1.95 1.48
CA GLU A 100 8.82 1.58 0.21
C GLU A 100 8.08 2.20 -0.98
N ILE A 101 6.75 2.17 -0.95
CA ILE A 101 5.94 2.79 -2.00
C ILE A 101 5.95 4.30 -1.89
N ALA A 102 5.85 4.87 -0.68
CA ALA A 102 5.92 6.32 -0.47
C ALA A 102 7.23 6.94 -0.96
N MET A 103 8.35 6.23 -0.83
CA MET A 103 9.68 6.65 -1.31
C MET A 103 9.77 6.67 -2.84
N TYR A 104 9.01 5.81 -3.54
CA TYR A 104 8.92 5.87 -4.99
C TYR A 104 8.19 7.12 -5.48
N PHE A 105 7.14 7.55 -4.77
CA PHE A 105 6.52 8.85 -5.00
C PHE A 105 7.42 9.94 -4.40
N ASP A 106 8.58 10.14 -5.01
CA ASP A 106 9.56 11.14 -4.64
C ASP A 106 9.07 12.57 -4.93
N GLU A 107 9.94 13.55 -4.71
CA GLU A 107 9.61 14.97 -4.92
C GLU A 107 9.10 15.26 -6.34
N SER A 108 9.72 14.68 -7.38
CA SER A 108 9.30 14.89 -8.76
C SER A 108 7.89 14.35 -9.01
N LYS A 109 7.63 13.12 -8.57
CA LYS A 109 6.33 12.47 -8.77
C LYS A 109 5.21 13.16 -7.98
N ARG A 110 5.51 13.67 -6.78
CA ARG A 110 4.60 14.49 -5.98
C ARG A 110 4.31 15.82 -6.66
N GLN A 111 5.34 16.48 -7.20
CA GLN A 111 5.19 17.74 -7.91
C GLN A 111 4.27 17.61 -9.14
N ASP A 112 4.35 16.50 -9.88
CA ASP A 112 3.42 16.24 -10.99
C ASP A 112 1.95 16.21 -10.55
N MET A 113 1.68 15.65 -9.37
CA MET A 113 0.32 15.60 -8.79
C MET A 113 -0.12 16.97 -8.28
N GLU A 114 0.76 17.69 -7.59
CA GLU A 114 0.51 19.03 -7.07
C GLU A 114 0.26 20.03 -8.21
N ASN A 115 1.01 19.96 -9.31
CA ASN A 115 0.86 20.83 -10.47
C ASN A 115 -0.53 20.74 -11.14
N ILE A 116 -1.24 19.63 -10.96
CA ILE A 116 -2.64 19.50 -11.42
C ILE A 116 -3.59 20.36 -10.55
N ILE A 117 -3.25 20.52 -9.27
CA ILE A 117 -4.12 21.11 -8.24
C ILE A 117 -3.81 22.59 -8.02
N LEU A 118 -2.54 22.98 -8.06
CA LEU A 118 -2.06 24.35 -7.79
C LEU A 118 -2.85 25.44 -8.55
N PRO A 119 -3.19 25.31 -9.85
CA PRO A 119 -3.95 26.33 -10.58
C PRO A 119 -5.39 26.52 -10.05
N HIS A 120 -5.91 25.58 -9.26
CA HIS A 120 -7.30 25.50 -8.82
C HIS A 120 -7.49 25.68 -7.31
N LEU A 121 -6.44 26.03 -6.56
CA LEU A 121 -6.53 26.21 -5.09
C LEU A 121 -7.61 27.22 -4.68
N TYR A 122 -7.70 28.36 -5.36
CA TYR A 122 -8.73 29.38 -5.08
C TYR A 122 -10.16 28.95 -5.42
N GLN A 123 -10.32 27.81 -6.11
CA GLN A 123 -11.60 27.20 -6.43
C GLN A 123 -11.97 26.10 -5.42
N GLY A 124 -11.16 25.89 -4.38
CA GLY A 124 -11.37 24.90 -3.33
C GLY A 124 -10.67 23.55 -3.58
N ALA A 125 -9.82 23.44 -4.60
CA ALA A 125 -9.03 22.23 -4.83
C ALA A 125 -8.01 22.03 -3.70
N SER A 126 -7.77 20.78 -3.32
CA SER A 126 -6.72 20.44 -2.36
C SER A 126 -6.21 19.01 -2.56
N PHE A 127 -5.00 18.76 -2.06
CA PHE A 127 -4.35 17.47 -2.21
C PHE A 127 -3.51 17.15 -0.98
N ASP A 128 -3.82 16.03 -0.35
CA ASP A 128 -3.13 15.54 0.83
C ASP A 128 -2.64 14.10 0.63
N MET A 129 -1.52 13.78 1.25
CA MET A 129 -0.84 12.48 1.13
C MET A 129 -0.74 11.79 2.49
N PHE A 130 -1.28 10.57 2.59
CA PHE A 130 -1.40 9.83 3.83
C PHE A 130 -0.78 8.43 3.75
N ILE A 131 -0.19 7.98 4.87
CA ILE A 131 0.03 6.57 5.12
C ILE A 131 -0.89 6.10 6.24
N HIS A 132 -1.69 5.10 5.94
CA HIS A 132 -2.53 4.42 6.92
C HIS A 132 -1.71 3.38 7.68
N ILE A 133 -1.78 3.45 9.02
CA ILE A 133 -1.09 2.55 9.94
C ILE A 133 -2.17 1.73 10.67
N ASP A 134 -2.10 0.40 10.62
CA ASP A 134 -3.06 -0.50 11.29
C ASP A 134 -2.82 -0.59 12.81
N ALA A 135 -2.75 0.57 13.48
CA ALA A 135 -2.52 0.69 14.91
C ALA A 135 -3.57 1.61 15.56
N GLY A 136 -3.85 1.38 16.83
CA GLY A 136 -4.65 2.28 17.67
C GLY A 136 -3.84 2.69 18.89
N ASP A 137 -4.06 3.91 19.35
CA ASP A 137 -3.27 4.59 20.41
C ASP A 137 -3.85 4.43 21.82
N ASP A 138 -5.13 4.04 21.96
CA ASP A 138 -5.72 3.75 23.27
C ASP A 138 -5.03 2.53 23.93
N GLU A 139 -4.17 2.80 24.91
CA GLU A 139 -3.38 1.78 25.64
C GLU A 139 -4.24 0.75 26.37
N ASN A 140 -5.48 1.11 26.74
CA ASN A 140 -6.39 0.21 27.45
C ASN A 140 -7.13 -0.73 26.48
N LYS A 141 -7.20 -0.38 25.20
CA LYS A 141 -7.95 -1.14 24.18
C LYS A 141 -7.06 -1.78 23.12
N ASN A 142 -5.88 -1.22 22.85
CA ASN A 142 -5.06 -1.56 21.69
C ASN A 142 -3.67 -2.03 22.10
N ARG A 143 -3.36 -3.29 21.78
CA ARG A 143 -2.02 -3.88 21.97
C ARG A 143 -0.93 -3.20 21.13
N THR A 144 -1.33 -2.39 20.14
CA THR A 144 -0.45 -1.64 19.23
C THR A 144 -0.07 -0.25 19.75
N ALA A 145 -0.73 0.27 20.80
CA ALA A 145 -0.53 1.63 21.30
C ALA A 145 0.94 1.98 21.58
N LYS A 146 1.66 1.07 22.23
CA LYS A 146 3.10 1.21 22.53
C LYS A 146 4.03 1.32 21.30
N PHE A 147 3.54 1.02 20.11
CA PHE A 147 4.29 1.09 18.85
C PHE A 147 3.84 2.25 17.95
N VAL A 148 2.71 2.89 18.25
CA VAL A 148 2.13 3.95 17.41
C VAL A 148 3.14 5.07 17.16
N GLN A 149 3.78 5.57 18.21
CA GLN A 149 4.74 6.68 18.09
C GLN A 149 5.97 6.32 17.25
N GLU A 150 6.42 5.06 17.27
CA GLU A 150 7.49 4.59 16.39
C GLU A 150 7.04 4.65 14.93
N MET A 151 5.84 4.16 14.62
CA MET A 151 5.32 4.12 13.25
C MET A 151 5.00 5.51 12.70
N VAL A 152 4.40 6.39 13.52
CA VAL A 152 4.10 7.80 13.18
C VAL A 152 5.35 8.52 12.71
N ARG A 153 6.44 8.46 13.48
CA ARG A 153 7.70 9.13 13.14
C ARG A 153 8.31 8.65 11.83
N ARG A 154 8.17 7.37 11.52
CA ARG A 154 8.70 6.83 10.26
C ARG A 154 7.89 7.32 9.05
N VAL A 155 6.57 7.40 9.18
CA VAL A 155 5.71 7.98 8.14
C VAL A 155 6.02 9.47 7.92
N GLU A 156 6.18 10.24 9.00
CA GLU A 156 6.56 11.65 8.90
C GLU A 156 7.91 11.83 8.21
N SER A 157 8.87 10.92 8.45
CA SER A 157 10.21 10.97 7.83
C SER A 157 10.20 10.79 6.31
N VAL A 158 9.17 10.18 5.72
CA VAL A 158 9.00 10.08 4.26
C VAL A 158 8.13 11.21 3.68
N GLY A 159 7.78 12.21 4.51
CA GLY A 159 7.03 13.40 4.10
C GLY A 159 5.56 13.14 3.84
N MET A 160 4.96 12.16 4.51
CA MET A 160 3.52 11.88 4.44
C MET A 160 2.86 12.01 5.81
N VAL A 161 1.54 12.21 5.83
CA VAL A 161 0.78 12.34 7.07
C VAL A 161 0.34 10.96 7.58
N PRO A 162 0.70 10.57 8.82
CA PRO A 162 0.24 9.31 9.40
C PRO A 162 -1.24 9.39 9.79
N VAL A 163 -1.99 8.33 9.46
CA VAL A 163 -3.38 8.15 9.92
C VAL A 163 -3.47 6.79 10.60
N ILE A 164 -3.96 6.78 11.84
CA ILE A 164 -4.13 5.58 12.66
C ILE A 164 -5.62 5.22 12.80
N LYS A 165 -5.93 4.08 13.43
CA LYS A 165 -7.32 3.71 13.76
C LYS A 165 -7.90 4.70 14.78
N PRO A 166 -9.20 5.05 14.66
CA PRO A 166 -10.19 4.47 13.75
C PRO A 166 -10.21 5.09 12.33
N ASP A 167 -9.45 6.16 12.08
CA ASP A 167 -9.58 6.98 10.87
C ASP A 167 -8.89 6.38 9.63
N CYS A 168 -8.02 5.39 9.81
CA CYS A 168 -7.24 4.76 8.74
C CYS A 168 -7.99 3.70 7.90
N TYR A 169 -9.25 3.96 7.51
CA TYR A 169 -10.11 2.94 6.89
C TYR A 169 -9.82 2.64 5.41
N VAL A 170 -9.60 3.65 4.56
CA VAL A 170 -9.66 3.50 3.08
C VAL A 170 -8.66 2.48 2.54
N ALA A 171 -7.35 2.70 2.72
CA ALA A 171 -6.33 1.80 2.17
C ALA A 171 -6.35 0.43 2.87
N SER A 172 -6.53 0.38 4.19
CA SER A 172 -6.63 -0.89 4.94
C SER A 172 -7.83 -1.72 4.52
N ALA A 173 -9.00 -1.11 4.30
CA ALA A 173 -10.19 -1.83 3.82
C ALA A 173 -9.97 -2.37 2.40
N TYR A 174 -9.34 -1.58 1.52
CA TYR A 174 -8.98 -2.03 0.18
C TYR A 174 -7.99 -3.20 0.22
N ALA A 175 -6.93 -3.09 1.02
CA ALA A 175 -5.92 -4.15 1.18
C ALA A 175 -6.52 -5.45 1.76
N ASN A 176 -7.34 -5.34 2.80
CA ASN A 176 -8.00 -6.47 3.46
C ASN A 176 -8.91 -7.25 2.50
N ARG A 177 -9.49 -6.60 1.48
CA ARG A 177 -10.29 -7.29 0.45
C ARG A 177 -9.47 -8.37 -0.29
N PHE A 178 -8.16 -8.19 -0.43
CA PHE A 178 -7.29 -9.08 -1.20
C PHE A 178 -6.38 -9.97 -0.33
N SER A 179 -6.28 -9.73 0.98
CA SER A 179 -5.42 -10.48 1.91
C SER A 179 -6.03 -11.83 2.37
N LYS A 180 -7.37 -11.95 2.36
CA LYS A 180 -8.12 -13.09 2.93
C LYS A 180 -7.88 -14.45 2.28
N LYS A 181 -7.64 -14.49 0.96
CA LYS A 181 -7.39 -15.77 0.27
C LYS A 181 -5.91 -16.17 0.45
N PRO A 182 -5.63 -17.42 0.90
CA PRO A 182 -4.27 -17.94 0.99
C PRO A 182 -3.54 -17.79 -0.35
N TYR A 183 -2.24 -17.57 -0.29
CA TYR A 183 -1.42 -17.59 -1.49
C TYR A 183 -1.30 -19.03 -2.00
N GLN A 184 -1.60 -19.22 -3.29
CA GLN A 184 -1.32 -20.44 -4.01
C GLN A 184 -0.15 -20.16 -4.95
N PRO A 185 1.03 -20.79 -4.74
CA PRO A 185 2.11 -20.70 -5.71
C PRO A 185 1.62 -21.29 -7.03
N ILE A 186 1.88 -20.56 -8.13
CA ILE A 186 1.71 -21.10 -9.46
C ILE A 186 2.90 -22.04 -9.65
N TYR A 187 2.69 -23.34 -9.48
CA TYR A 187 3.65 -24.31 -9.97
C TYR A 187 3.53 -24.29 -11.50
N GLU A 188 4.52 -23.74 -12.18
CA GLU A 188 4.72 -24.07 -13.60
C GLU A 188 4.94 -25.58 -13.65
N ASN A 189 4.07 -26.32 -14.34
CA ASN A 189 4.26 -27.71 -14.66
C ASN A 189 5.58 -27.83 -15.44
N HIS A 190 6.68 -28.11 -14.75
CA HIS A 190 7.81 -28.77 -15.38
C HIS A 190 7.31 -30.18 -15.69
N GLU A 191 6.87 -30.38 -16.93
CA GLU A 191 6.74 -31.72 -17.49
C GLU A 191 8.09 -32.41 -17.29
N VAL A 192 8.15 -33.29 -16.30
CA VAL A 192 9.15 -34.34 -16.24
C VAL A 192 8.83 -35.22 -17.43
N ILE A 193 9.56 -35.04 -18.53
CA ILE A 193 9.65 -36.04 -19.57
C ILE A 193 10.49 -37.18 -18.97
N ASP A 194 9.83 -38.05 -18.20
CA ASP A 194 10.29 -39.41 -18.00
C ASP A 194 10.13 -40.12 -19.35
N GLY A 195 11.22 -40.55 -19.98
CA GLY A 195 11.09 -41.34 -21.20
C GLY A 195 12.36 -41.66 -22.00
N ILE A 196 13.16 -42.62 -21.50
CA ILE A 196 13.78 -43.72 -22.28
C ILE A 196 15.03 -43.40 -23.13
N LEU A 197 16.23 -43.60 -22.55
CA LEU A 197 17.17 -44.72 -22.81
C LEU A 197 18.44 -44.60 -21.95
#